data_AF-A0A543C237-F1
#
_entry.id   AF-A0A543C237-F1
#
_cell.length_a   1.000
_cell.length_b   1.000
_cell.length_c   1.000
_cell.angle_alpha   90.00
_cell.angle_beta   90.00
_cell.angle_gamma   90.00
#
_symmetry.space_group_name_H-M   'P 1'
#
loop_
_entity.id
_entity.type
_entity.pdbx_description
1 polymer ?
#
loop_
_entity_poly.entity_id
_entity_poly.type
_entity_poly.pdbx_seq_one_letter_code
_entity_poly.pdbx_strand_id
1 'polypeptide(L)'
;MRAAGVTTSSLYHHFPRGKEELAASALVHAGERFADLLRTALARGADAPDAIAACADDLAADLASTGWAEGCPVAVTALESVNDAPLLRVTCARILQEWQDLIATRLQSAGIGSRTAAELACMVLSGLEGAELLSRVAADPTPLHTTGRHLARLVAAEIAADLR
;
A
#
# COMPACT_ATOMS: atom_id res chain seq x y z
N MET A 1 -4.42 -8.78 24.38
CA MET A 1 -3.91 -9.13 25.73
C MET A 1 -3.29 -10.52 25.75
N ARG A 2 -4.05 -11.63 25.65
CA ARG A 2 -3.48 -12.99 25.62
C ARG A 2 -2.41 -13.19 24.54
N ALA A 3 -2.66 -12.79 23.30
CA ALA A 3 -1.70 -12.92 22.20
C ALA A 3 -0.41 -12.12 22.41
N ALA A 4 -0.46 -11.01 23.16
CA ALA A 4 0.69 -10.14 23.42
C ALA A 4 1.30 -10.35 24.82
N GLY A 5 0.79 -11.30 25.61
CA GLY A 5 1.25 -11.55 26.98
C GLY A 5 1.07 -10.39 27.98
N VAL A 6 0.30 -9.36 27.64
CA VAL A 6 0.17 -8.14 28.47
C VAL A 6 -1.09 -8.10 29.33
N THR A 7 -0.98 -7.43 30.47
CA THR A 7 -2.11 -7.14 31.38
C THR A 7 -2.90 -5.92 30.93
N THR A 8 -4.15 -5.78 31.42
CA THR A 8 -4.98 -4.59 31.19
C THR A 8 -4.28 -3.30 31.64
N SER A 9 -3.62 -3.34 32.80
CA SER A 9 -2.89 -2.19 33.34
C SER A 9 -1.71 -1.77 32.43
N SER A 10 -0.93 -2.72 31.92
CA SER A 10 0.17 -2.42 30.99
C SER A 10 -0.33 -1.85 29.65
N LEU A 11 -1.50 -2.31 29.18
CA LEU A 11 -2.11 -1.78 27.95
C LEU A 11 -2.53 -0.32 28.12
N TYR A 12 -3.22 0.03 29.21
CA TYR A 12 -3.62 1.42 29.47
C TYR A 12 -2.44 2.33 29.82
N HIS A 13 -1.31 1.77 30.27
CA HIS A 13 -0.07 2.53 30.44
C HIS A 13 0.52 2.97 29.09
N HIS A 14 0.48 2.12 28.06
CA HIS A 14 0.99 2.45 26.72
C HIS A 14 -0.05 3.13 25.82
N PHE A 15 -1.33 2.85 26.04
CA PHE A 15 -2.45 3.38 25.27
C PHE A 15 -3.49 3.96 26.22
N PRO A 16 -3.22 5.13 26.83
CA PRO A 16 -4.11 5.75 27.80
C PRO A 16 -5.49 6.10 27.21
N ARG A 17 -5.58 6.27 25.88
CA ARG A 17 -6.85 6.53 25.16
C ARG A 17 -7.55 5.23 24.73
N GLY A 18 -7.01 4.07 25.09
CA GLY A 18 -7.66 2.78 24.97
C GLY A 18 -7.54 2.12 23.60
N LYS A 19 -8.56 1.35 23.22
CA LYS A 19 -8.51 0.40 22.09
C LYS A 19 -8.33 1.08 20.73
N GLU A 20 -8.91 2.26 20.52
CA GLU A 20 -8.79 2.99 19.24
C GLU A 20 -7.35 3.48 19.01
N GLU A 21 -6.66 3.91 20.08
CA GLU A 21 -5.25 4.32 20.03
C GLU A 21 -4.33 3.13 19.76
N LEU A 22 -4.58 1.99 20.41
CA LEU A 22 -3.89 0.74 20.10
C LEU A 22 -4.10 0.32 18.63
N ALA A 23 -5.35 0.37 18.15
CA ALA A 23 -5.67 0.01 16.77
C ALA A 23 -4.99 0.96 15.77
N ALA A 24 -4.97 2.27 16.04
CA ALA A 24 -4.25 3.24 15.24
C ALA A 24 -2.74 2.95 15.21
N SER A 25 -2.13 2.66 16.36
CA SER A 25 -0.71 2.31 16.44
C SER A 25 -0.37 1.02 15.68
N ALA A 26 -1.20 -0.01 15.79
CA ALA A 26 -1.05 -1.24 15.01
C ALA A 26 -1.19 -0.96 13.51
N LEU A 27 -2.10 -0.07 13.12
CA LEU A 27 -2.29 0.33 11.73
C LEU A 27 -1.07 1.08 11.19
N VAL A 28 -0.45 1.97 11.97
CA VAL A 28 0.80 2.64 11.58
C VAL A 28 1.90 1.63 11.34
N HIS A 29 2.06 0.66 12.25
CA HIS A 29 3.07 -0.38 12.10
C HIS A 29 2.84 -1.23 10.84
N ALA A 30 1.59 -1.62 10.58
CA ALA A 30 1.25 -2.34 9.36
C ALA A 30 1.43 -1.49 8.09
N GLY A 31 1.14 -0.19 8.18
CA GLY A 31 1.37 0.81 7.15
C GLY A 31 2.83 0.89 6.73
N GLU A 32 3.73 0.87 7.70
CA GLU A 32 5.18 0.92 7.47
C GLU A 32 5.69 -0.32 6.73
N ARG A 33 5.16 -1.51 7.05
CA ARG A 33 5.55 -2.76 6.37
C ARG A 33 5.32 -2.68 4.85
N PHE A 34 4.17 -2.16 4.44
CA PHE A 34 3.86 -1.97 3.02
C PHE A 34 4.68 -0.83 2.42
N ALA A 35 4.92 0.25 3.18
CA ALA A 35 5.79 1.33 2.73
C ALA A 35 7.22 0.83 2.45
N ASP A 36 7.76 -0.07 3.26
CA ASP A 36 9.06 -0.71 3.04
C ASP A 36 9.07 -1.61 1.79
N LEU A 37 7.99 -2.34 1.53
CA LEU A 37 7.82 -3.09 0.28
C LEU A 37 7.86 -2.14 -0.91
N LEU A 38 7.07 -1.07 -0.89
CA LEU A 38 7.07 -0.04 -1.95
C LEU A 38 8.46 0.57 -2.12
N ARG A 39 9.13 1.01 -1.05
CA ARG A 39 10.47 1.61 -1.14
C ARG A 39 11.46 0.64 -1.78
N THR A 40 11.42 -0.64 -1.39
CA THR A 40 12.32 -1.67 -1.92
C THR A 40 12.04 -1.96 -3.40
N ALA A 41 10.78 -2.06 -3.79
CA ALA A 41 10.38 -2.31 -5.17
C ALA A 41 10.64 -1.10 -6.08
N LEU A 42 10.29 0.12 -5.64
CA LEU A 42 10.49 1.36 -6.39
C LEU A 42 11.96 1.74 -6.57
N ALA A 43 12.83 1.30 -5.65
CA ALA A 43 14.28 1.41 -5.78
C ALA A 43 14.90 0.36 -6.72
N ARG A 44 14.14 -0.66 -7.13
CA ARG A 44 14.56 -1.71 -8.06
C ARG A 44 14.28 -1.29 -9.51
N GLY A 45 15.06 -1.86 -10.43
CA GLY A 45 14.88 -1.62 -11.86
C GLY A 45 15.60 -0.36 -12.34
N ALA A 46 15.87 -0.30 -13.65
CA ALA A 46 16.55 0.83 -14.27
C ALA A 46 15.62 2.04 -14.45
N ASP A 47 14.31 1.80 -14.64
CA ASP A 47 13.30 2.83 -14.90
C ASP A 47 12.03 2.64 -14.04
N ALA A 48 11.15 3.65 -14.04
CA ALA A 48 9.94 3.66 -13.22
C ALA A 48 8.90 2.59 -13.65
N PRO A 49 8.65 2.32 -14.94
CA PRO A 49 7.79 1.22 -15.37
C PRO A 49 8.14 -0.13 -14.74
N ASP A 50 9.42 -0.53 -14.77
CA ASP A 50 9.87 -1.79 -14.20
C ASP A 50 9.68 -1.84 -12.67
N ALA A 51 9.93 -0.72 -11.99
CA ALA A 51 9.71 -0.58 -10.55
C ALA A 51 8.23 -0.80 -10.16
N ILE A 52 7.28 -0.32 -10.98
CA ILE A 52 5.84 -0.50 -10.74
C ILE A 52 5.41 -1.95 -10.95
N ALA A 53 5.94 -2.62 -11.99
CA ALA A 53 5.71 -4.05 -12.17
C ALA A 53 6.28 -4.86 -10.99
N ALA A 54 7.48 -4.52 -10.53
CA ALA A 54 8.12 -5.17 -9.38
C ALA A 54 7.30 -5.03 -8.08
N CYS A 55 6.60 -3.91 -7.87
CA CYS A 55 5.69 -3.77 -6.72
C CYS A 55 4.59 -4.84 -6.76
N ALA A 56 4.00 -5.09 -7.94
CA ALA A 56 2.94 -6.09 -8.08
C ALA A 56 3.47 -7.52 -7.88
N ASP A 57 4.69 -7.81 -8.37
CA ASP A 57 5.34 -9.11 -8.19
C ASP A 57 5.65 -9.38 -6.71
N ASP A 58 6.17 -8.38 -5.99
CA ASP A 58 6.47 -8.50 -4.56
C ASP A 58 5.19 -8.70 -3.73
N LEU A 59 4.10 -7.98 -4.06
CA LEU A 59 2.80 -8.18 -3.42
C LEU A 59 2.25 -9.57 -3.66
N ALA A 60 2.38 -10.09 -4.89
CA ALA A 60 1.94 -11.44 -5.22
C ALA A 60 2.73 -12.49 -4.44
N ALA A 61 4.03 -12.27 -4.25
CA ALA A 61 4.88 -13.13 -3.44
C ALA A 61 4.53 -13.06 -1.94
N ASP A 62 4.29 -11.87 -1.38
CA ASP A 62 3.87 -11.69 0.02
C ASP A 62 2.54 -12.42 0.28
N LEU A 63 1.54 -12.23 -0.59
CA LEU A 63 0.25 -12.94 -0.50
C LEU A 63 0.43 -14.46 -0.56
N ALA A 64 1.18 -14.97 -1.53
CA ALA A 64 1.41 -16.39 -1.68
C ALA A 64 2.11 -17.00 -0.46
N SER A 65 3.04 -16.26 0.17
CA SER A 65 3.78 -16.71 1.35
C SER A 65 2.89 -16.92 2.58
N THR A 66 1.76 -16.20 2.66
CA THR A 66 0.76 -16.34 3.73
C THR A 66 -0.40 -17.27 3.36
N GLY A 67 -0.31 -17.97 2.23
CA GLY A 67 -1.40 -18.80 1.72
C GLY A 67 -2.62 -17.99 1.31
N TRP A 68 -2.41 -16.76 0.81
CA TRP A 68 -3.44 -15.82 0.34
C TRP A 68 -4.36 -15.26 1.44
N ALA A 69 -4.04 -15.51 2.71
CA ALA A 69 -4.88 -15.14 3.84
C ALA A 69 -4.74 -13.67 4.23
N GLU A 70 -3.50 -13.18 4.31
CA GLU A 70 -3.20 -11.82 4.74
C GLU A 70 -3.25 -10.88 3.56
N GLY A 71 -4.12 -9.86 3.61
CA GLY A 71 -4.08 -8.75 2.67
C GLY A 71 -3.82 -7.42 3.36
N CYS A 72 -4.00 -6.31 2.65
CA CYS A 72 -3.73 -4.98 3.15
C CYS A 72 -4.61 -4.62 4.37
N PRO A 73 -4.06 -4.59 5.59
CA PRO A 73 -4.84 -4.31 6.78
C PRO A 73 -5.31 -2.85 6.83
N VAL A 74 -4.62 -1.95 6.11
CA VAL A 74 -5.00 -0.54 5.98
C VAL A 74 -6.27 -0.42 5.14
N ALA A 75 -6.33 -1.09 3.99
CA ALA A 75 -7.53 -1.10 3.14
C ALA A 75 -8.74 -1.73 3.86
N VAL A 76 -8.54 -2.87 4.54
CA VAL A 76 -9.60 -3.52 5.33
C VAL A 76 -10.11 -2.60 6.44
N THR A 77 -9.22 -2.03 7.25
CA THR A 77 -9.61 -1.10 8.32
C THR A 77 -10.29 0.15 7.75
N ALA A 78 -9.81 0.64 6.60
CA ALA A 78 -10.38 1.78 5.91
C ALA A 78 -11.83 1.51 5.45
N LEU A 79 -12.13 0.30 5.00
CA LEU A 79 -13.47 -0.08 4.55
C LEU A 79 -14.44 -0.38 5.71
N GLU A 80 -13.93 -0.96 6.80
CA GLU A 80 -14.77 -1.44 7.90
C GLU A 80 -15.03 -0.38 8.98
N SER A 81 -14.08 0.51 9.26
CA SER A 81 -14.07 1.27 10.52
C SER A 81 -14.10 2.79 10.38
N VAL A 82 -13.88 3.37 9.19
CA VAL A 82 -13.64 4.82 9.06
C VAL A 82 -14.87 5.68 9.35
N ASN A 83 -16.08 5.15 9.16
CA ASN A 83 -17.32 5.87 9.43
C ASN A 83 -17.58 6.03 10.93
N ASP A 84 -17.09 5.09 11.74
CA ASP A 84 -17.41 5.03 13.17
C ASP A 84 -16.19 5.34 14.06
N ALA A 85 -14.97 5.40 13.50
CA ALA A 85 -13.73 5.67 14.22
C ALA A 85 -12.90 6.79 13.54
N PRO A 86 -13.10 8.06 13.94
CA PRO A 86 -12.41 9.21 13.34
C PRO A 86 -10.89 9.12 13.40
N LEU A 87 -10.30 8.56 14.47
CA LEU A 87 -8.85 8.41 14.57
C LEU A 87 -8.34 7.40 13.54
N LEU A 88 -9.06 6.30 13.33
CA LEU A 88 -8.70 5.29 12.33
C LEU A 88 -8.84 5.86 10.92
N ARG A 89 -9.87 6.66 10.64
CA ARG A 89 -10.01 7.38 9.35
C ARG A 89 -8.79 8.24 9.05
N VAL A 90 -8.40 9.10 9.99
CA VAL A 90 -7.24 9.99 9.80
C VAL A 90 -5.95 9.17 9.65
N THR A 91 -5.81 8.10 10.40
CA THR A 91 -4.63 7.22 10.33
C THR A 91 -4.53 6.50 9.00
N CYS A 92 -5.63 5.89 8.52
CA CYS A 92 -5.69 5.25 7.19
C CYS A 92 -5.35 6.26 6.09
N ALA A 93 -5.99 7.45 6.12
CA ALA A 93 -5.77 8.48 5.10
C ALA A 93 -4.31 8.92 5.03
N ARG A 94 -3.66 9.10 6.18
CA ARG A 94 -2.24 9.45 6.25
C ARG A 94 -1.35 8.36 5.63
N ILE A 95 -1.60 7.09 5.94
CA ILE A 95 -0.81 5.97 5.43
C ILE A 95 -0.99 5.83 3.91
N LEU A 96 -2.23 5.88 3.42
CA LEU A 96 -2.52 5.81 1.98
C LEU A 96 -1.91 7.00 1.22
N GLN A 97 -1.85 8.18 1.84
CA GLN A 97 -1.17 9.34 1.25
C GLN A 97 0.34 9.12 1.20
N GLU A 98 0.95 8.61 2.26
CA GLU A 98 2.39 8.31 2.29
C GLU A 98 2.78 7.32 1.18
N TRP A 99 1.98 6.28 0.96
CA TRP A 99 2.22 5.33 -0.13
C TRP A 99 2.11 5.98 -1.51
N GLN A 100 1.12 6.85 -1.71
CA GLN A 100 1.00 7.63 -2.95
C GLN A 100 2.20 8.56 -3.14
N ASP A 101 2.70 9.21 -2.08
CA ASP A 101 3.83 10.11 -2.15
C ASP A 101 5.13 9.38 -2.54
N LEU A 102 5.33 8.14 -2.05
CA LEU A 102 6.45 7.28 -2.46
C LEU A 102 6.40 6.97 -3.96
N ILE A 103 5.23 6.57 -4.46
CA ILE A 103 5.03 6.27 -5.89
C ILE A 103 5.21 7.54 -6.73
N ALA A 104 4.59 8.66 -6.33
CA ALA A 104 4.68 9.93 -7.04
C ALA A 104 6.12 10.43 -7.12
N THR A 105 6.89 10.31 -6.02
CA THR A 105 8.32 10.66 -6.00
C THR A 105 9.11 9.85 -7.01
N ARG A 106 8.85 8.54 -7.11
CA ARG A 106 9.49 7.69 -8.12
C ARG A 106 9.11 8.11 -9.54
N LEU A 107 7.84 8.40 -9.80
CA LEU A 107 7.36 8.85 -11.11
C LEU A 107 7.97 10.20 -11.52
N GLN A 108 8.09 11.15 -10.59
CA GLN A 108 8.75 12.45 -10.82
C GLN A 108 10.24 12.28 -11.16
N SER A 109 10.93 11.36 -10.49
CA SER A 109 12.33 11.04 -10.81
C SER A 109 12.53 10.50 -12.22
N ALA A 110 11.46 9.98 -12.85
CA ALA A 110 11.45 9.52 -14.23
C ALA A 110 11.02 10.60 -15.24
N GLY A 111 10.85 11.85 -14.79
CA GLY A 111 10.54 13.00 -15.65
C GLY A 111 9.06 13.37 -15.74
N ILE A 112 8.17 12.65 -15.06
CA ILE A 112 6.73 12.96 -15.08
C ILE A 112 6.44 14.22 -14.26
N GLY A 113 5.65 15.14 -14.82
CA GLY A 113 5.22 16.36 -14.12
C GLY A 113 4.49 16.08 -12.81
N SER A 114 4.66 16.95 -11.80
CA SER A 114 4.18 16.71 -10.42
C SER A 114 2.69 16.38 -10.30
N ARG A 115 1.83 17.08 -11.05
CA ARG A 115 0.38 16.81 -11.08
C ARG A 115 0.08 15.43 -11.66
N THR A 116 0.62 15.12 -12.83
CA THR A 116 0.44 13.83 -13.50
C THR A 116 0.99 12.69 -12.65
N ALA A 117 2.13 12.90 -11.98
CA ALA A 117 2.71 11.92 -11.07
C ALA A 117 1.81 11.62 -9.86
N ALA A 118 1.16 12.63 -9.29
CA ALA A 118 0.21 12.43 -8.19
C ALA A 118 -1.05 11.67 -8.65
N GLU A 119 -1.60 12.01 -9.82
CA GLU A 119 -2.76 11.32 -10.40
C GLU A 119 -2.44 9.85 -10.74
N LEU A 120 -1.27 9.60 -11.34
CA LEU A 120 -0.79 8.24 -11.63
C LEU A 120 -0.47 7.45 -10.35
N ALA A 121 0.07 8.08 -9.31
CA ALA A 121 0.33 7.41 -8.04
C ALA A 121 -0.97 6.91 -7.38
N CYS A 122 -2.02 7.73 -7.41
CA CYS A 122 -3.36 7.32 -6.98
C CYS A 122 -3.88 6.13 -7.80
N MET A 123 -3.71 6.18 -9.13
CA MET A 123 -4.12 5.09 -10.02
C MET A 123 -3.35 3.79 -9.76
N VAL A 124 -2.02 3.88 -9.59
CA VAL A 124 -1.17 2.73 -9.27
C VAL A 124 -1.61 2.10 -7.97
N LEU A 125 -1.71 2.88 -6.89
CA LEU A 125 -2.11 2.34 -5.59
C LEU A 125 -3.49 1.70 -5.65
N SER A 126 -4.46 2.37 -6.29
CA SER A 126 -5.82 1.83 -6.47
C SER A 126 -5.82 0.52 -7.26
N GLY A 127 -4.99 0.43 -8.31
CA GLY A 127 -4.85 -0.77 -9.11
C GLY A 127 -4.24 -1.93 -8.32
N LEU A 128 -3.16 -1.68 -7.58
CA LEU A 128 -2.50 -2.70 -6.76
C LEU A 128 -3.43 -3.24 -5.66
N GLU A 129 -4.09 -2.37 -4.91
CA GLU A 129 -5.05 -2.77 -3.85
C GLU A 129 -6.24 -3.57 -4.41
N GLY A 130 -6.79 -3.14 -5.55
CA GLY A 130 -7.84 -3.87 -6.24
C GLY A 130 -7.38 -5.25 -6.74
N ALA A 131 -6.16 -5.32 -7.29
CA ALA A 131 -5.58 -6.56 -7.76
C ALA A 131 -5.22 -7.51 -6.62
N GLU A 132 -4.79 -6.99 -5.47
CA GLU A 132 -4.54 -7.73 -4.25
C GLU A 132 -5.83 -8.40 -3.76
N LEU A 133 -6.93 -7.64 -3.69
CA LEU A 133 -8.25 -8.19 -3.36
C LEU A 133 -8.63 -9.34 -4.30
N LEU A 134 -8.50 -9.15 -5.62
CA LEU A 134 -8.84 -10.18 -6.61
C LEU A 134 -7.95 -11.42 -6.46
N SER A 135 -6.65 -11.21 -6.25
CA SER A 135 -5.67 -12.29 -6.11
C SER A 135 -5.95 -13.14 -4.87
N ARG A 136 -6.33 -12.50 -3.75
CA ARG A 136 -6.72 -13.19 -2.51
C ARG A 136 -7.98 -14.03 -2.68
N VAL A 137 -9.02 -13.47 -3.31
CA VAL A 137 -10.28 -14.18 -3.54
C VAL A 137 -10.08 -15.38 -4.46
N ALA A 138 -9.23 -15.25 -5.47
CA ALA A 138 -8.94 -16.31 -6.42
C ALA A 138 -7.86 -17.30 -5.96
N ALA A 139 -7.09 -16.96 -4.91
CA ALA A 139 -5.84 -17.63 -4.54
C ALA A 139 -4.88 -17.79 -5.74
N ASP A 140 -4.72 -16.72 -6.52
CA ASP A 140 -4.01 -16.69 -7.80
C ASP A 140 -3.25 -15.36 -7.93
N PRO A 141 -1.94 -15.36 -8.27
CA PRO A 141 -1.19 -14.11 -8.47
C PRO A 141 -1.55 -13.37 -9.77
N THR A 142 -2.28 -14.00 -10.68
CA THR A 142 -2.58 -13.48 -12.03
C THR A 142 -3.17 -12.06 -12.04
N PRO A 143 -4.10 -11.67 -11.16
CA PRO A 143 -4.61 -10.30 -11.13
C PRO A 143 -3.52 -9.27 -10.83
N LEU A 144 -2.64 -9.51 -9.85
CA LEU A 144 -1.51 -8.63 -9.53
C LEU A 144 -0.53 -8.51 -10.70
N HIS A 145 -0.05 -9.63 -11.25
CA HIS A 145 0.87 -9.60 -12.39
C HIS A 145 0.28 -8.88 -13.62
N THR A 146 -1.01 -9.10 -13.88
CA THR A 146 -1.70 -8.44 -15.00
C THR A 146 -1.78 -6.94 -14.76
N THR A 147 -2.23 -6.52 -13.58
CA THR A 147 -2.33 -5.11 -13.22
C THR A 147 -0.96 -4.43 -13.25
N GLY A 148 0.06 -5.01 -12.64
CA GLY A 148 1.44 -4.49 -12.65
C GLY A 148 1.96 -4.26 -14.08
N ARG A 149 1.78 -5.24 -14.97
CA ARG A 149 2.17 -5.11 -16.39
C ARG A 149 1.43 -3.97 -17.11
N HIS A 150 0.13 -3.78 -16.85
CA HIS A 150 -0.65 -2.73 -17.48
C HIS A 150 -0.34 -1.34 -16.91
N LEU A 151 -0.11 -1.24 -15.60
CA LEU A 151 0.33 0.00 -14.96
C LEU A 151 1.72 0.41 -15.45
N ALA A 152 2.66 -0.53 -15.59
CA ALA A 152 3.98 -0.25 -16.17
C ALA A 152 3.89 0.33 -17.59
N ARG A 153 3.01 -0.23 -18.43
CA ARG A 153 2.76 0.28 -19.80
C ARG A 153 2.17 1.69 -19.79
N LEU A 154 1.26 1.97 -18.86
CA LEU A 154 0.68 3.31 -18.72
C LEU A 154 1.76 4.33 -18.30
N VAL A 155 2.57 4.00 -17.30
CA VAL A 155 3.67 4.87 -16.86
C VAL A 155 4.68 5.12 -17.99
N ALA A 156 5.02 4.10 -18.77
CA ALA A 156 5.91 4.25 -19.92
C ALA A 156 5.31 5.19 -20.99
N ALA A 157 4.00 5.12 -21.22
CA ALA A 157 3.31 6.00 -22.16
C ALA A 157 3.32 7.47 -21.71
N GLU A 158 3.14 7.72 -20.42
CA GLU A 158 3.17 9.07 -19.83
C GLU A 158 4.58 9.68 -19.88
N ILE A 159 5.62 8.89 -19.57
CA ILE A 159 7.02 9.33 -19.75
C ILE A 159 7.28 9.72 -21.21
N ALA A 160 6.81 8.92 -22.17
CA ALA A 160 6.99 9.21 -23.59
C ALA A 160 6.19 10.43 -24.08
N ALA A 161 5.11 10.81 -23.39
CA ALA A 161 4.31 11.99 -23.69
C ALA A 161 4.97 13.27 -23.14
N ASP A 162 5.52 13.24 -21.93
CA ASP A 162 6.19 14.39 -21.30
C ASP A 162 7.56 14.73 -21.94
N LEU A 163 8.15 13.82 -22.71
CA LEU A 163 9.36 14.06 -23.51
C LEU A 163 9.10 14.78 -24.85
N ARG A 164 7.84 15.06 -25.21
CA ARG A 164 7.45 15.72 -26.47
C ARG A 164 7.10 17.19 -26.25
#